data_AF-A0A519IIY6-F1
#
_entry.id   AF-A0A519IIY6-F1
#
_cell.length_a   1.000
_cell.length_b   1.000
_cell.length_c   1.000
_cell.angle_alpha   90.00
_cell.angle_beta   90.00
_cell.angle_gamma   90.00
#
_symmetry.space_group_name_H-M   'P 1'
#
loop_
_entity.id
_entity.type
_entity.pdbx_description
1 polymer ?
#
loop_
_entity_poly.entity_id
_entity_poly.type
_entity_poly.pdbx_seq_one_letter_code
_entity_poly.pdbx_strand_id
1 'polypeptide(L)'
;MNRCTPALPSPTAGIGRCLHAARTLLAAASLTALTCFGTPALAQVQPGLGVVRNFPDASLRGTLTIQGGSEAVLSGRTIRMAPGMRLFSPQNSLVMLHTVQGKTFKVNYLIENSTGMLLSAWILTEGEAAQPRNGSDTIQFNFRTDADPAKK
;
A
#
# COMPACT_ATOMS: atom_id res chain seq x y z
N MET A 1 -5.21 -28.57 -37.56
CA MET A 1 -4.65 -29.94 -37.58
C MET A 1 -3.15 -29.84 -37.63
N ASN A 2 -2.51 -30.72 -36.88
CA ASN A 2 -1.09 -30.73 -36.55
C ASN A 2 -0.45 -31.91 -37.31
N ARG A 3 0.89 -31.95 -37.30
CA ARG A 3 1.79 -33.09 -37.64
C ARG A 3 2.23 -33.14 -39.12
N CYS A 4 3.44 -33.58 -39.50
CA CYS A 4 4.72 -33.92 -38.86
C CYS A 4 5.72 -34.15 -40.02
N THR A 5 7.00 -33.95 -39.76
CA THR A 5 8.21 -34.25 -40.57
C THR A 5 8.36 -35.74 -40.91
N PRO A 6 9.13 -36.14 -41.95
CA PRO A 6 10.56 -36.57 -41.75
C PRO A 6 11.48 -36.19 -42.96
N ALA A 7 12.72 -35.71 -42.81
CA ALA A 7 14.00 -36.37 -42.45
C ALA A 7 14.57 -37.36 -43.49
N LEU A 8 15.78 -37.11 -44.03
CA LEU A 8 16.82 -38.07 -44.52
C LEU A 8 18.01 -37.32 -45.21
N PRO A 9 19.23 -37.89 -45.44
CA PRO A 9 20.38 -37.83 -44.53
C PRO A 9 21.74 -37.33 -45.15
N SER A 10 22.78 -37.35 -44.30
CA SER A 10 24.24 -37.09 -44.38
C SER A 10 25.01 -37.70 -45.59
N PRO A 11 26.29 -37.32 -45.92
CA PRO A 11 27.51 -37.69 -45.13
C PRO A 11 28.79 -36.78 -45.18
N THR A 12 29.52 -36.81 -44.05
CA THR A 12 30.98 -36.91 -43.75
C THR A 12 32.15 -36.17 -44.45
N ALA A 13 33.09 -35.73 -43.58
CA ALA A 13 34.57 -35.67 -43.65
C ALA A 13 35.21 -34.59 -44.56
N GLY A 14 36.30 -33.90 -44.23
CA GLY A 14 37.29 -33.93 -43.14
C GLY A 14 38.57 -33.22 -43.65
N ILE A 15 39.58 -33.05 -42.77
CA ILE A 15 40.98 -32.63 -43.04
C ILE A 15 41.30 -31.14 -42.76
N GLY A 16 42.25 -30.92 -41.85
CA GLY A 16 42.88 -29.62 -41.62
C GLY A 16 43.55 -29.42 -40.25
N ARG A 17 44.18 -30.44 -39.68
CA ARG A 17 45.07 -30.30 -38.51
C ARG A 17 46.43 -29.75 -38.99
N CYS A 18 46.87 -28.62 -38.47
CA CYS A 18 48.28 -28.28 -38.17
C CYS A 18 48.37 -26.78 -37.90
N LEU A 19 49.33 -26.38 -37.05
CA LEU A 19 49.61 -25.00 -36.59
C LEU A 19 48.90 -24.64 -35.28
N HIS A 20 49.00 -25.53 -34.29
CA HIS A 20 49.31 -25.07 -32.94
C HIS A 20 50.80 -25.27 -32.72
N ALA A 21 51.41 -24.35 -31.97
CA ALA A 21 52.78 -24.38 -31.44
C ALA A 21 53.86 -23.67 -32.26
N ALA A 22 53.90 -22.33 -32.14
CA ALA A 22 55.12 -21.57 -31.82
C ALA A 22 54.68 -20.11 -31.58
N ARG A 23 54.39 -19.65 -30.34
CA ARG A 23 55.36 -19.28 -29.28
C ARG A 23 56.52 -18.50 -29.94
N THR A 24 56.66 -17.18 -29.80
CA THR A 24 56.82 -16.47 -28.53
C THR A 24 56.95 -14.95 -28.72
N LEU A 25 56.30 -14.21 -27.81
CA LEU A 25 56.78 -13.00 -27.11
C LEU A 25 56.65 -11.60 -27.73
N LEU A 26 56.17 -10.68 -26.86
CA LEU A 26 55.85 -9.23 -26.96
C LEU A 26 54.50 -8.91 -27.63
N ALA A 27 53.49 -8.32 -26.97
CA ALA A 27 53.36 -7.63 -25.68
C ALA A 27 51.90 -7.78 -25.22
N ALA A 28 51.62 -8.42 -24.08
CA ALA A 28 51.48 -7.78 -22.77
C ALA A 28 50.32 -6.77 -22.67
N ALA A 29 49.10 -7.27 -22.39
CA ALA A 29 48.09 -6.61 -21.55
C ALA A 29 46.95 -7.60 -21.26
N SER A 30 47.23 -8.53 -20.35
CA SER A 30 46.28 -9.48 -19.79
C SER A 30 45.25 -8.80 -18.89
N LEU A 31 43.98 -8.97 -19.23
CA LEU A 31 42.86 -9.32 -18.36
C LEU A 31 42.98 -8.88 -16.88
N THR A 32 42.45 -7.72 -16.51
CA THR A 32 42.18 -7.39 -15.10
C THR A 32 40.94 -6.49 -14.96
N ALA A 33 39.91 -7.04 -14.31
CA ALA A 33 38.90 -6.41 -13.46
C ALA A 33 38.40 -4.97 -13.75
N LEU A 34 37.09 -4.81 -13.96
CA LEU A 34 36.25 -4.14 -12.95
C LEU A 34 34.75 -4.32 -13.21
N THR A 35 34.19 -5.38 -12.63
CA THR A 35 32.77 -5.46 -12.27
C THR A 35 32.49 -4.45 -11.15
N CYS A 36 32.24 -3.18 -11.45
CA CYS A 36 31.86 -2.19 -10.43
C CYS A 36 30.94 -1.10 -11.00
N PHE A 37 29.66 -1.39 -11.18
CA PHE A 37 28.59 -0.38 -11.00
C PHE A 37 27.37 -1.05 -10.35
N GLY A 38 27.60 -1.78 -9.25
CA GLY A 38 26.56 -2.00 -8.25
C GLY A 38 26.52 -0.74 -7.40
N THR A 39 25.69 0.24 -7.75
CA THR A 39 25.38 1.33 -6.84
C THR A 39 24.84 0.69 -5.56
N PRO A 40 25.43 0.96 -4.37
CA PRO A 40 24.80 0.52 -3.15
C PRO A 40 23.50 1.30 -3.03
N ALA A 41 22.38 0.62 -3.29
CA ALA A 41 21.03 1.10 -3.02
C ALA A 41 20.86 1.20 -1.50
N LEU A 42 21.51 2.19 -0.89
CA LEU A 42 21.31 2.51 0.51
C LEU A 42 20.04 3.34 0.65
N ALA A 43 19.14 2.80 1.46
CA ALA A 43 18.18 3.55 2.26
C ALA A 43 17.02 4.24 1.50
N GLN A 44 16.13 3.45 0.91
CA GLN A 44 14.71 3.75 1.08
C GLN A 44 14.26 3.16 2.41
N VAL A 45 14.64 3.81 3.50
CA VAL A 45 13.99 3.58 4.80
C VAL A 45 12.55 4.03 4.60
N GLN A 46 11.65 3.08 4.32
CA GLN A 46 10.23 3.35 4.57
C GLN A 46 10.14 3.75 6.04
N PRO A 47 9.65 4.96 6.39
CA PRO A 47 9.37 5.32 7.77
C PRO A 47 8.24 4.41 8.24
N GLY A 48 8.61 3.22 8.72
CA GLY A 48 7.68 2.10 8.85
C GLY A 48 7.39 1.71 10.28
N LEU A 49 8.32 1.94 11.22
CA LEU A 49 8.21 1.37 12.57
C LEU A 49 8.94 2.28 13.58
N GLY A 50 8.28 3.35 14.07
CA GLY A 50 8.77 4.11 15.23
C GLY A 50 8.73 5.63 15.12
N VAL A 51 8.44 6.19 13.94
CA VAL A 51 8.16 7.63 13.83
C VAL A 51 6.68 7.85 14.15
N VAL A 52 6.40 8.53 15.27
CA VAL A 52 5.05 9.03 15.56
C VAL A 52 4.68 9.99 14.45
N ARG A 53 3.74 9.60 13.59
CA ARG A 53 3.25 10.48 12.53
C ARG A 53 2.43 11.61 13.13
N ASN A 54 2.55 12.79 12.56
CA ASN A 54 1.74 13.92 12.98
C ASN A 54 0.33 13.79 12.38
N PHE A 55 -0.69 13.92 13.22
CA PHE A 55 -2.07 13.99 12.77
C PHE A 55 -2.55 15.44 12.79
N PRO A 56 -3.49 15.84 11.92
CA PRO A 56 -4.09 17.18 12.01
C PRO A 56 -4.85 17.36 13.33
N ASP A 57 -4.78 18.54 13.93
CA ASP A 57 -5.41 18.83 15.23
C ASP A 57 -6.93 18.64 15.23
N ALA A 58 -7.57 18.92 14.10
CA ALA A 58 -9.01 18.75 13.91
C ALA A 58 -9.46 17.29 13.80
N SER A 59 -8.54 16.32 13.76
CA SER A 59 -8.94 14.91 13.67
C SER A 59 -9.47 14.38 15.00
N LEU A 60 -10.44 13.47 14.93
CA LEU A 60 -11.11 12.85 16.06
C LEU A 60 -10.78 11.35 16.10
N ARG A 61 -10.94 10.73 17.26
CA ARG A 61 -10.77 9.29 17.47
C ARG A 61 -12.10 8.55 17.35
N GLY A 62 -12.10 7.38 16.72
CA GLY A 62 -13.27 6.51 16.67
C GLY A 62 -12.97 5.11 16.16
N THR A 63 -14.02 4.32 16.00
CA THR A 63 -13.96 3.02 15.32
C THR A 63 -14.63 3.14 13.95
N LEU A 64 -13.97 2.68 12.90
CA LEU A 64 -14.46 2.79 11.53
C LEU A 64 -14.64 1.40 10.92
N THR A 65 -15.82 1.14 10.38
CA THR A 65 -16.15 -0.04 9.60
C THR A 65 -16.64 0.39 8.22
N ILE A 66 -15.93 0.02 7.17
CA ILE A 66 -16.34 0.35 5.80
C ILE A 66 -17.44 -0.63 5.37
N GLN A 67 -18.66 -0.15 5.08
CA GLN A 67 -19.77 -1.01 4.67
C GLN A 67 -19.78 -1.28 3.18
N GLY A 68 -19.42 -0.28 2.37
CA GLY A 68 -19.38 -0.40 0.90
C GLY A 68 -19.87 0.88 0.21
N GLY A 69 -19.56 1.01 -1.08
CA GLY A 69 -19.93 2.19 -1.85
C GLY A 69 -19.36 3.47 -1.24
N SER A 70 -20.26 4.39 -0.85
CA SER A 70 -19.94 5.66 -0.18
C SER A 70 -20.39 5.72 1.28
N GLU A 71 -20.62 4.56 1.93
CA GLU A 71 -21.08 4.47 3.32
C GLU A 71 -20.13 3.68 4.22
N ALA A 72 -20.04 4.13 5.48
CA ALA A 72 -19.29 3.50 6.55
C ALA A 72 -20.03 3.65 7.88
N VAL A 73 -19.64 2.87 8.87
CA VAL A 73 -20.07 3.02 10.26
C VAL A 73 -18.92 3.58 11.07
N LEU A 74 -19.14 4.73 11.70
CA LEU A 74 -18.18 5.44 12.53
C LEU A 74 -18.71 5.51 13.97
N SER A 75 -18.00 4.89 14.90
CA SER A 75 -18.37 4.81 16.33
C SER A 75 -19.83 4.38 16.53
N GLY A 76 -20.28 3.40 15.73
CA GLY A 76 -21.64 2.84 15.76
C GLY A 76 -22.70 3.62 14.96
N ARG A 77 -22.36 4.73 14.31
CA ARG A 77 -23.29 5.52 13.48
C ARG A 77 -22.93 5.44 12.01
N THR A 78 -23.92 5.22 11.16
CA THR A 78 -23.73 5.28 9.71
C THR A 78 -23.37 6.71 9.29
N ILE A 79 -22.31 6.84 8.50
CA ILE A 79 -21.81 8.09 7.94
C ILE A 79 -21.50 7.92 6.46
N ARG A 80 -21.67 9.01 5.70
CA ARG A 80 -21.29 9.10 4.29
C ARG A 80 -19.82 9.46 4.16
N MET A 81 -19.14 8.78 3.25
CA MET A 81 -17.76 9.06 2.88
C MET A 81 -17.74 10.13 1.80
N ALA A 82 -16.83 11.09 1.92
CA ALA A 82 -16.64 12.13 0.92
C ALA A 82 -16.16 11.52 -0.41
N PRO A 83 -16.49 12.14 -1.57
CA PRO A 83 -15.88 11.77 -2.84
C PRO A 83 -14.35 11.84 -2.73
N GLY A 84 -13.67 10.70 -2.89
CA GLY A 84 -12.21 10.63 -2.76
C GLY A 84 -11.70 10.43 -1.33
N MET A 85 -12.53 9.93 -0.40
CA MET A 85 -12.10 9.58 0.97
C MET A 85 -10.82 8.74 0.98
N ARG A 86 -9.87 9.15 1.83
CA ARG A 86 -8.55 8.50 1.95
C ARG A 86 -8.46 7.73 3.26
N LEU A 87 -8.14 6.43 3.15
CA LEU A 87 -7.80 5.60 4.29
C LEU A 87 -6.29 5.34 4.30
N PHE A 88 -5.63 5.65 5.41
CA PHE A 88 -4.20 5.44 5.58
C PHE A 88 -3.93 4.26 6.51
N SER A 89 -2.97 3.41 6.13
CA SER A 89 -2.48 2.32 6.96
C SER A 89 -1.68 2.86 8.16
N PRO A 90 -1.31 2.00 9.12
CA PRO A 90 -0.37 2.37 10.17
C PRO A 90 0.98 2.86 9.62
N GLN A 91 1.40 2.34 8.46
CA GLN A 91 2.61 2.76 7.73
C GLN A 91 2.37 4.02 6.85
N ASN A 92 1.28 4.75 7.11
CA ASN A 92 0.88 5.95 6.38
C ASN A 92 0.72 5.76 4.85
N SER A 93 0.43 4.54 4.40
CA SER A 93 0.20 4.22 2.99
C SER A 93 -1.29 4.24 2.68
N LEU A 94 -1.68 4.63 1.47
CA LEU A 94 -3.09 4.60 1.07
C LEU A 94 -3.59 3.16 0.98
N VAL A 95 -4.69 2.88 1.68
CA VAL A 95 -5.38 1.60 1.70
C VAL A 95 -6.57 1.67 0.77
N MET A 96 -6.66 0.69 -0.11
CA MET A 96 -7.82 0.52 -0.98
C MET A 96 -9.04 0.07 -0.18
N LEU A 97 -10.09 0.90 -0.14
CA LEU A 97 -11.27 0.69 0.70
C LEU A 97 -11.95 -0.67 0.48
N HIS A 98 -12.01 -1.15 -0.76
CA HIS A 98 -12.62 -2.44 -1.08
C HIS A 98 -11.91 -3.63 -0.42
N THR A 99 -10.61 -3.53 -0.13
CA THR A 99 -9.82 -4.61 0.49
C THR A 99 -10.10 -4.78 1.99
N VAL A 100 -10.68 -3.75 2.59
CA VAL A 100 -10.94 -3.66 4.03
C VAL A 100 -12.42 -3.50 4.36
N GLN A 101 -13.29 -3.69 3.36
CA GLN A 101 -14.73 -3.69 3.55
C GLN A 101 -15.14 -4.75 4.58
N GLY A 102 -16.07 -4.38 5.48
CA GLY A 102 -16.55 -5.22 6.58
C GLY A 102 -15.59 -5.33 7.77
N LYS A 103 -14.36 -4.80 7.69
CA LYS A 103 -13.41 -4.80 8.80
C LYS A 103 -13.55 -3.54 9.64
N THR A 104 -13.37 -3.68 10.94
CA THR A 104 -13.43 -2.58 11.91
C THR A 104 -12.04 -2.22 12.38
N PHE A 105 -11.70 -0.93 12.32
CA PHE A 105 -10.41 -0.41 12.75
C PHE A 105 -10.57 0.69 13.78
N LYS A 106 -9.63 0.80 14.72
CA LYS A 106 -9.44 2.03 15.50
C LYS A 106 -8.76 3.04 14.59
N VAL A 107 -9.38 4.20 14.41
CA VAL A 107 -8.90 5.23 13.51
C VAL A 107 -8.88 6.60 14.16
N ASN A 108 -7.97 7.45 13.70
CA ASN A 108 -8.20 8.89 13.72
C ASN A 108 -8.90 9.29 12.42
N TYR A 109 -9.82 10.23 12.44
CA TYR A 109 -10.60 10.63 11.28
C TYR A 109 -10.84 12.13 11.20
N LEU A 110 -11.11 12.62 10.00
CA LEU A 110 -11.45 14.00 9.69
C LEU A 110 -12.80 14.05 9.00
N ILE A 111 -13.66 14.95 9.49
CA ILE A 111 -14.95 15.25 8.89
C ILE A 111 -14.79 16.56 8.11
N GLU A 112 -15.32 16.58 6.89
CA GLU A 112 -15.39 17.80 6.11
C GLU A 112 -16.43 18.76 6.72
N ASN A 113 -15.99 19.97 7.09
CA ASN A 113 -16.85 20.94 7.78
C ASN A 113 -18.07 21.40 6.95
N SER A 114 -17.97 21.42 5.62
CA SER A 114 -19.03 21.92 4.75
C SER A 114 -20.15 20.90 4.52
N THR A 115 -19.82 19.61 4.43
CA THR A 115 -20.77 18.55 4.07
C THR A 115 -21.07 17.57 5.21
N GLY A 116 -20.24 17.54 6.25
CA GLY A 116 -20.32 16.56 7.32
C GLY A 116 -19.88 15.15 6.91
N MET A 117 -19.28 14.98 5.72
CA MET A 117 -18.82 13.67 5.23
C MET A 117 -17.44 13.30 5.78
N LEU A 118 -17.16 11.99 5.85
CA LEU A 118 -15.85 11.46 6.22
C LEU A 118 -14.83 11.74 5.11
N LEU A 119 -13.86 12.61 5.38
CA LEU A 119 -12.85 13.06 4.43
C LEU A 119 -11.61 12.17 4.41
N SER A 120 -11.09 11.82 5.58
CA SER A 120 -9.88 11.00 5.70
C SER A 120 -9.87 10.23 7.02
N ALA A 121 -9.25 9.06 7.02
CA ALA A 121 -9.07 8.24 8.20
C ALA A 121 -7.68 7.58 8.21
N TRP A 122 -7.12 7.41 9.41
CA TRP A 122 -5.82 6.79 9.65
C TRP A 122 -5.99 5.62 10.61
N ILE A 123 -5.69 4.41 10.15
CA ILE A 123 -5.69 3.19 10.97
C ILE A 123 -4.55 3.28 11.95
N LEU A 124 -4.85 3.11 13.24
CA LEU A 124 -3.89 3.30 14.32
C LEU A 124 -3.20 2.01 14.71
N THR A 125 -1.93 2.13 15.07
CA THR A 125 -1.23 1.13 15.88
C THR A 125 -1.75 1.17 17.33
N GLU A 126 -1.42 0.14 18.11
CA GLU A 126 -1.76 0.11 19.53
C GLU A 126 -1.11 1.25 20.32
N GLY A 127 0.15 1.58 20.02
CA GLY A 127 0.87 2.69 20.65
C GLY A 127 0.24 4.06 20.35
N GLU A 128 -0.22 4.28 19.11
CA GLU A 128 -0.95 5.50 18.76
C GLU A 128 -2.36 5.52 19.39
N ALA A 129 -2.99 4.35 19.51
CA ALA A 129 -4.30 4.23 20.10
C ALA A 129 -4.30 4.56 21.61
N ALA A 130 -3.19 4.35 22.30
CA ALA A 130 -3.02 4.71 23.70
C ALA A 130 -2.90 6.22 23.96
N GLN A 131 -2.57 7.02 22.93
CA GLN A 131 -2.44 8.47 23.10
C GLN A 131 -3.83 9.12 23.26
N PRO A 132 -3.98 10.07 24.20
CA PRO A 132 -5.24 10.77 24.41
C PRO A 132 -5.58 11.59 23.17
N ARG A 133 -6.87 11.56 22.80
CA ARG A 133 -7.38 12.27 21.62
C ARG A 133 -8.86 12.57 21.80
N ASN A 134 -9.28 13.72 21.28
CA ASN A 134 -10.69 14.09 21.21
C ASN A 134 -11.48 13.03 20.42
N GLY A 135 -12.68 12.68 20.89
CA GLY A 135 -13.54 11.64 20.30
C GLY A 135 -13.35 10.23 20.87
N SER A 136 -12.32 9.99 21.68
CA SER A 136 -12.05 8.67 22.28
C SER A 136 -13.15 8.18 23.25
N ASP A 137 -13.97 9.09 23.78
CA ASP A 137 -15.00 8.83 24.79
C ASP A 137 -16.45 9.10 24.32
N THR A 138 -16.68 9.32 23.02
CA THR A 138 -17.98 9.84 22.56
C THR A 138 -19.05 8.74 22.37
N ILE A 139 -19.76 8.42 23.46
CA ILE A 139 -21.16 7.95 23.40
C ILE A 139 -21.98 9.13 22.81
N GLN A 140 -22.36 9.09 21.53
CA GLN A 140 -23.21 10.13 20.92
C GLN A 140 -24.67 9.68 21.04
N PHE A 141 -25.45 10.40 21.83
CA PHE A 141 -26.89 10.26 21.91
C PHE A 141 -27.53 10.85 20.64
N ASN A 142 -28.23 10.02 19.87
CA ASN A 142 -29.05 10.46 18.75
C ASN A 142 -30.40 10.94 19.32
N PHE A 143 -30.58 12.25 19.48
CA PHE A 143 -31.89 12.80 19.78
C PHE A 143 -32.69 12.88 18.47
N ARG A 144 -33.71 12.04 18.33
CA ARG A 144 -34.78 12.26 17.37
C ARG A 144 -35.88 13.05 18.06
N THR A 145 -36.06 14.31 17.67
CA THR A 145 -37.28 15.06 17.96
C THR A 145 -38.30 14.67 16.90
N ASP A 146 -39.11 13.65 17.17
CA ASP A 146 -40.38 13.50 16.48
C ASP A 146 -41.32 14.56 17.05
N ALA A 147 -41.71 15.52 16.21
CA ALA A 147 -42.79 16.43 16.54
C ALA A 147 -44.10 15.65 16.42
N ASP A 148 -44.66 15.25 17.56
CA ASP A 148 -46.00 14.66 17.66
C ASP A 148 -47.03 15.59 17.00
N PRO A 149 -47.70 15.18 15.90
CA PRO A 149 -48.76 15.99 15.33
C PRO A 149 -49.97 15.89 16.25
N ALA A 150 -50.18 16.95 17.03
CA ALA A 150 -51.34 17.12 17.90
C ALA A 150 -52.64 16.72 17.17
N LYS A 151 -53.25 15.64 17.67
CA LYS A 151 -54.56 15.16 17.23
C LYS A 151 -55.62 16.23 17.55
N LYS A 152 -56.34 16.67 16.53
CA LYS A 152 -57.52 17.55 16.65
C LYS A 152 -58.78 16.73 16.85
#